data_AF-A0A0Q8NAI8-F1
#
_entry.id   AF-A0A0Q8NAI8-F1
#
_cell.length_a   1.000
_cell.length_b   1.000
_cell.length_c   1.000
_cell.angle_alpha   90.00
_cell.angle_beta   90.00
_cell.angle_gamma   90.00
#
_symmetry.space_group_name_H-M   'P 1'
#
loop_
_entity.id
_entity.type
_entity.pdbx_description
1 polymer ?
#
loop_
_entity_poly.entity_id
_entity_poly.type
_entity_poly.pdbx_seq_one_letter_code
_entity_poly.pdbx_strand_id
1 'polypeptide(L)'
;MMYEMLQRAASNAMAMGPTVLLQGMQLRRPIDVVRAPALSVDDKRTILAAWASDFYAVDSKPALRQLPGTPEPASIDDVQAALKELDRRSGI
;
A
#
# COMPACT_ATOMS: atom_id res chain seq x y z
N MET A 1 -11.20 18.58 22.62
CA MET A 1 -10.99 19.10 21.25
C MET A 1 -9.69 18.55 20.63
N MET A 2 -8.49 18.96 21.07
CA MET A 2 -7.21 18.46 20.52
C MET A 2 -7.01 16.94 20.73
N TYR A 3 -7.30 16.45 21.93
CA TYR A 3 -7.13 15.03 22.29
C TYR A 3 -8.00 14.11 21.42
N GLU A 4 -9.25 14.50 21.17
CA GLU A 4 -10.19 13.78 20.30
C GLU A 4 -9.69 13.70 18.84
N MET A 5 -9.11 14.79 18.32
CA MET A 5 -8.53 14.79 16.98
C MET A 5 -7.36 13.82 16.88
N LEU A 6 -6.51 13.78 17.90
CA LEU A 6 -5.35 12.89 17.95
C LEU A 6 -5.78 11.41 18.03
N GLN A 7 -6.77 11.11 18.87
CA GLN A 7 -7.34 9.76 19.01
C GLN A 7 -7.99 9.27 17.72
N ARG A 8 -8.69 10.17 17.01
CA ARG A 8 -9.30 9.84 15.72
C ARG A 8 -8.25 9.59 14.65
N ALA A 9 -7.20 10.42 14.60
CA ALA A 9 -6.08 10.21 13.67
C ALA A 9 -5.37 8.87 13.95
N ALA A 10 -5.12 8.54 15.22
CA ALA A 10 -4.53 7.28 15.62
C ALA A 10 -5.41 6.08 15.24
N SER A 11 -6.72 6.13 15.53
CA SER A 11 -7.68 5.09 15.14
C SER A 11 -7.73 4.88 13.63
N ASN A 12 -7.73 5.96 12.85
CA ASN A 12 -7.70 5.89 11.40
C ASN A 12 -6.38 5.30 10.88
N ALA A 13 -5.25 5.67 11.47
CA ALA A 13 -3.94 5.12 11.11
C ALA A 13 -3.87 3.61 11.42
N MET A 14 -4.42 3.16 12.54
CA MET A 14 -4.50 1.73 12.88
C MET A 14 -5.38 0.96 11.90
N ALA A 15 -6.51 1.53 11.46
CA ALA A 15 -7.39 0.90 10.48
C ALA A 15 -6.79 0.87 9.06
N MET A 16 -6.06 1.92 8.69
CA MET A 16 -5.44 2.06 7.37
C MET A 16 -4.10 1.32 7.27
N GLY A 17 -3.43 1.07 8.39
CA GLY A 17 -2.09 0.48 8.40
C GLY A 17 -1.07 1.33 7.63
N PRO A 18 -0.09 0.71 6.97
CA PRO A 18 0.96 1.42 6.25
C PRO A 18 0.47 2.27 5.07
N THR A 19 -0.80 2.11 4.67
CA THR A 19 -1.43 2.87 3.59
C THR A 19 -1.64 4.34 3.94
N VAL A 20 -1.44 4.73 5.22
CA VAL A 20 -1.35 6.15 5.60
C VAL A 20 -0.26 6.90 4.82
N LEU A 21 0.78 6.20 4.34
CA LEU A 21 1.82 6.78 3.49
C LEU A 21 1.31 7.19 2.10
N LEU A 22 0.11 6.75 1.72
CA LEU A 22 -0.51 7.03 0.41
C LEU A 22 -1.46 8.22 0.42
N GLN A 23 -1.61 8.93 1.55
CA GLN A 23 -2.52 10.07 1.62
C GLN A 23 -2.17 11.13 0.56
N GLY A 24 -3.14 11.44 -0.31
CA GLY A 24 -2.96 12.41 -1.40
C GLY A 24 -2.29 11.86 -2.67
N MET A 25 -1.88 10.59 -2.69
CA MET A 25 -1.32 9.94 -3.88
C MET A 25 -2.43 9.25 -4.69
N GLN A 26 -2.38 9.38 -6.02
CA GLN A 26 -3.24 8.61 -6.93
C GLN A 26 -2.50 7.39 -7.47
N LEU A 27 -2.49 6.31 -6.69
CA LEU A 27 -1.94 5.02 -7.13
C LEU A 27 -3.08 4.14 -7.62
N ARG A 28 -2.91 3.56 -8.82
CA ARG A 28 -3.91 2.66 -9.41
C ARG A 28 -3.45 1.21 -9.37
N ARG A 29 -2.15 1.00 -9.62
CA ARG A 29 -1.53 -0.32 -9.70
C ARG A 29 -0.31 -0.41 -8.78
N PRO A 30 0.10 -1.62 -8.35
CA PRO A 30 1.29 -1.79 -7.51
C PRO A 30 2.56 -1.18 -8.10
N ILE A 31 2.72 -1.23 -9.43
CA ILE A 31 3.87 -0.62 -10.11
C ILE A 31 3.95 0.91 -9.96
N ASP A 32 2.83 1.58 -9.68
CA ASP A 32 2.80 3.03 -9.47
C ASP A 32 3.54 3.41 -8.18
N VAL A 33 3.53 2.53 -7.17
CA VAL A 33 4.32 2.68 -5.93
C VAL A 33 5.81 2.75 -6.28
N VAL A 34 6.29 1.82 -7.10
CA VAL A 34 7.70 1.75 -7.52
C VAL A 34 8.12 3.02 -8.27
N ARG A 35 7.21 3.52 -9.12
CA ARG A 35 7.43 4.70 -9.96
C ARG A 35 7.29 6.02 -9.22
N ALA A 36 6.70 6.04 -8.03
CA ALA A 36 6.53 7.25 -7.24
C ALA A 36 7.89 7.85 -6.83
N PRO A 37 8.26 9.05 -7.31
CA PRO A 37 9.55 9.65 -6.98
C PRO A 37 9.61 10.20 -5.55
N ALA A 38 8.46 10.51 -4.96
CA ALA A 38 8.35 11.07 -3.61
C ALA A 38 8.54 10.03 -2.48
N LEU A 39 8.57 8.73 -2.81
CA LEU A 39 8.69 7.66 -1.83
C LEU A 39 10.13 7.14 -1.77
N SER A 40 10.64 6.91 -0.55
CA SER A 40 11.89 6.18 -0.35
C SER A 40 11.73 4.71 -0.76
N VAL A 41 12.85 4.00 -0.93
CA VAL A 41 12.83 2.54 -1.22
C VAL A 41 12.11 1.78 -0.11
N ASP A 42 12.34 2.17 1.14
CA ASP A 42 11.74 1.50 2.30
C ASP A 42 10.24 1.79 2.42
N ASP A 43 9.80 3.01 2.12
CA ASP A 43 8.36 3.32 2.04
C ASP A 43 7.68 2.51 0.95
N LYS A 44 8.30 2.42 -0.23
CA LYS A 44 7.79 1.61 -1.34
C LYS A 44 7.65 0.15 -0.95
N ARG A 45 8.67 -0.42 -0.32
CA ARG A 45 8.65 -1.81 0.17
C ARG A 45 7.58 -2.00 1.23
N THR A 46 7.45 -1.06 2.15
CA THR A 46 6.45 -1.07 3.23
C THR A 46 5.03 -1.06 2.67
N ILE A 47 4.74 -0.18 1.71
CA ILE A 47 3.44 -0.10 1.03
C ILE A 47 3.15 -1.38 0.24
N LEU A 48 4.12 -1.88 -0.53
CA LEU A 48 3.93 -3.10 -1.34
C LEU A 48 3.75 -4.35 -0.46
N ALA A 49 4.48 -4.44 0.65
CA ALA A 49 4.32 -5.51 1.63
C ALA A 49 2.94 -5.44 2.31
N ALA A 50 2.48 -4.23 2.65
CA ALA A 50 1.11 -4.03 3.12
C ALA A 50 0.11 -4.52 2.07
N TRP A 51 0.25 -4.10 0.80
CA TRP A 51 -0.64 -4.50 -0.29
C TRP A 51 -0.68 -6.02 -0.51
N ALA A 52 0.46 -6.72 -0.32
CA ALA A 52 0.53 -8.17 -0.44
C ALA A 52 -0.17 -8.91 0.72
N SER A 53 -0.36 -8.25 1.86
CA SER A 53 -0.94 -8.86 3.08
C SER A 53 -2.36 -9.36 2.85
N ASP A 54 -2.68 -10.51 3.45
CA ASP A 54 -4.03 -11.07 3.44
C ASP A 54 -5.05 -10.16 4.14
N PHE A 55 -4.60 -9.20 4.95
CA PHE A 55 -5.46 -8.15 5.50
C PHE A 55 -6.21 -7.37 4.40
N TYR A 56 -5.62 -7.24 3.21
CA TYR A 56 -6.26 -6.58 2.07
C TYR A 56 -6.77 -7.58 1.02
N ALA A 57 -6.83 -8.87 1.33
CA ALA A 57 -7.44 -9.84 0.43
C ALA A 57 -8.92 -9.55 0.22
N VAL A 58 -9.36 -9.62 -1.04
CA VAL A 58 -10.79 -9.47 -1.34
C VAL A 58 -11.52 -10.73 -0.87
N ASP A 59 -12.62 -10.55 -0.15
CA ASP A 59 -13.41 -11.67 0.36
C ASP A 59 -13.83 -12.62 -0.76
N SER A 60 -13.72 -13.92 -0.49
CA SER A 60 -13.94 -15.01 -1.46
C SER A 60 -13.09 -14.96 -2.74
N LYS A 61 -12.10 -14.04 -2.84
CA LYS A 61 -11.17 -13.90 -3.98
C LYS A 61 -9.72 -13.73 -3.48
N PRO A 62 -9.12 -14.75 -2.87
CA PRO A 62 -7.83 -14.65 -2.17
C PRO A 62 -6.63 -14.35 -3.09
N ALA A 63 -6.79 -14.36 -4.41
CA ALA A 63 -5.76 -13.93 -5.35
C ALA A 63 -5.75 -12.40 -5.59
N LEU A 64 -6.77 -11.68 -5.15
CA LEU A 64 -6.91 -10.23 -5.33
C LEU A 64 -6.65 -9.49 -4.01
N ARG A 65 -6.07 -8.29 -4.12
CA ARG A 65 -5.77 -7.39 -3.01
C ARG A 65 -6.35 -6.01 -3.29
N GLN A 66 -7.17 -5.49 -2.38
CA GLN A 66 -7.78 -4.16 -2.47
C GLN A 66 -7.22 -3.25 -1.38
N LEU A 67 -6.36 -2.32 -1.76
CA LEU A 67 -5.85 -1.30 -0.86
C LEU A 67 -6.88 -0.16 -0.75
N PRO A 68 -7.17 0.37 0.45
CA PRO A 68 -8.05 1.53 0.59
C PRO A 68 -7.61 2.71 -0.28
N GLY A 69 -8.54 3.28 -1.04
CA GLY A 69 -8.27 4.42 -1.93
C GLY A 69 -7.78 4.06 -3.34
N THR A 70 -7.50 2.79 -3.63
CA THR A 70 -7.22 2.34 -5.00
C THR A 70 -8.52 2.08 -5.77
N PRO A 71 -8.58 2.34 -7.09
CA PRO A 71 -9.82 2.25 -7.85
C PRO A 71 -10.29 0.81 -8.09
N GLU A 72 -9.39 -0.17 -8.09
CA GLU A 72 -9.68 -1.56 -8.42
C GLU A 72 -8.73 -2.54 -7.72
N PRO A 73 -9.14 -3.80 -7.47
CA PRO A 73 -8.27 -4.79 -6.85
C PRO A 73 -7.12 -5.17 -7.77
N ALA A 74 -5.92 -5.25 -7.21
CA ALA A 74 -4.74 -5.77 -7.90
C ALA A 74 -4.60 -7.28 -7.65
N SER A 75 -4.02 -8.03 -8.58
CA SER A 75 -3.63 -9.41 -8.31
C SER A 75 -2.43 -9.45 -7.36
N ILE A 76 -2.33 -10.50 -6.54
CA ILE A 76 -1.13 -10.72 -5.71
C ILE A 76 0.13 -10.85 -6.58
N ASP A 77 0.01 -11.39 -7.79
CA ASP A 77 1.09 -11.50 -8.77
C ASP A 77 1.58 -10.12 -9.24
N ASP A 78 0.67 -9.15 -9.47
CA ASP A 78 1.03 -7.77 -9.82
C ASP A 78 1.80 -7.09 -8.67
N VAL A 79 1.43 -7.36 -7.41
CA VAL A 79 2.14 -6.86 -6.23
C VAL A 79 3.54 -7.48 -6.13
N GLN A 80 3.66 -8.80 -6.34
CA GLN A 80 4.95 -9.49 -6.34
C GLN A 80 5.85 -9.03 -7.49
N ALA A 81 5.28 -8.77 -8.67
CA ALA A 81 6.03 -8.21 -9.80
C ALA A 81 6.57 -6.81 -9.48
N ALA A 82 5.79 -5.98 -8.80
CA ALA A 82 6.24 -4.66 -8.35
C ALA A 82 7.34 -4.75 -7.29
N LEU A 83 7.26 -5.69 -6.33
CA LEU A 83 8.34 -5.94 -5.36
C LEU A 83 9.65 -6.35 -6.04
N LYS A 84 9.59 -7.32 -6.96
CA LYS A 84 10.76 -7.75 -7.74
C LYS A 84 11.38 -6.59 -8.53
N GLU A 85 10.55 -5.75 -9.13
CA GLU A 85 11.02 -4.57 -9.86
C GLU A 85 11.64 -3.51 -8.92
N LEU A 86 11.10 -3.34 -7.71
CA LEU A 86 11.69 -2.47 -6.69
C LEU A 86 13.08 -2.95 -6.29
N ASP A 87 13.23 -4.24 -5.99
CA ASP A 87 14.50 -4.86 -5.61
C ASP A 87 15.54 -4.68 -6.73
N ARG A 88 15.15 -4.98 -7.97
CA ARG A 88 15.99 -4.77 -9.17
C ARG A 88 16.47 -3.32 -9.33
N ARG A 89 15.62 -2.33 -9.06
CA ARG A 89 15.99 -0.89 -9.14
C ARG A 89 16.87 -0.44 -7.99
N SER A 90 16.74 -1.09 -6.83
CA SER A 90 17.45 -0.73 -5.61
C SER A 90 18.79 -1.46 -5.48
N GLY A 91 19.07 -2.44 -6.35
CA GLY A 91 20.30 -3.22 -6.34
C GLY A 91 20.35 -4.25 -5.21
N ILE A 92 19.18 -4.70 -4.73
CA ILE A 92 19.02 -5.68 -3.65
C ILE A 92 18.56 -7.00 -4.27
#